data_AF-A0A2T4AYC3-F1
#
_entry.id   AF-A0A2T4AYC3-F1
#
_cell.length_a   1.000
_cell.length_b   1.000
_cell.length_c   1.000
_cell.angle_alpha   90.00
_cell.angle_beta   90.00
_cell.angle_gamma   90.00
#
_symmetry.space_group_name_H-M   'P 1'
#
loop_
_entity.id
_entity.type
_entity.pdbx_description
1 polymer ?
#
loop_
_entity_poly.entity_id
_entity_poly.type
_entity_poly.pdbx_seq_one_letter_code
_entity_poly.pdbx_strand_id
1 'polypeptide(L)'
;LGHSRVVEILLQDDRVRSSASQQDNHGWSVLHLAVHSRDLATIKALVGSSVIAEPRALIDESGLTAEEWLDLGPASHSYKATSNLAFGKSRCCRAVTGLRQAVVIGHVPLIKHLIRSGHRVNGTNSGTRTALYYAAKKRMLSIIDLLLEEGADPNILPAGRKTWEEFIADDAVLLRL
;
A
#
# COMPACT_ATOMS: atom_id res chain seq x y z
N LEU A 1 -9.23 -12.59 21.16
CA LEU A 1 -8.58 -12.84 22.46
C LEU A 1 -7.44 -13.83 22.22
N GLY A 2 -6.18 -13.40 22.17
CA GLY A 2 -5.10 -14.37 21.94
C GLY A 2 -3.72 -13.76 21.69
N HIS A 3 -3.59 -12.85 20.72
CA HIS A 3 -2.27 -12.38 20.29
C HIS A 3 -1.57 -11.49 21.32
N SER A 4 -2.30 -10.60 22.00
CA SER A 4 -1.69 -9.67 22.97
C SER A 4 -1.07 -10.37 24.18
N ARG A 5 -1.74 -11.38 24.74
CA ARG A 5 -1.22 -12.14 25.89
C ARG A 5 -0.04 -13.03 25.51
N VAL A 6 -0.06 -13.57 24.29
CA VAL A 6 1.08 -14.31 23.72
C VAL A 6 2.27 -13.38 23.53
N VAL A 7 2.07 -12.16 23.00
CA VAL A 7 3.12 -11.15 22.88
C VAL A 7 3.65 -10.75 24.26
N GLU A 8 2.81 -10.51 25.26
CA GLU A 8 3.26 -10.24 26.64
C GLU A 8 4.13 -11.36 27.22
N ILE A 9 3.74 -12.62 27.03
CA ILE A 9 4.50 -13.79 27.50
C ILE A 9 5.82 -13.90 26.73
N LEU A 10 5.79 -13.71 25.42
CA LEU A 10 6.98 -13.77 24.58
C LEU A 10 7.97 -12.65 24.93
N LEU A 11 7.50 -11.46 25.30
CA LEU A 11 8.35 -10.33 25.73
C LEU A 11 9.02 -10.55 27.11
N GLN A 12 8.62 -11.57 27.87
CA GLN A 12 9.30 -11.96 29.11
C GLN A 12 10.51 -12.89 28.86
N ASP A 13 10.67 -13.43 27.66
CA ASP A 13 11.84 -14.24 27.29
C ASP A 13 12.94 -13.34 26.70
N ASP A 14 14.10 -13.30 27.35
CA ASP A 14 15.25 -12.48 26.94
C ASP A 14 15.74 -12.79 25.50
N ARG A 15 15.46 -13.99 24.98
CA ARG A 15 15.78 -14.36 23.59
C ARG A 15 14.87 -13.68 22.57
N VAL A 16 13.60 -13.47 22.93
CA VAL A 16 12.62 -12.79 22.07
C VAL A 16 12.76 -11.28 22.24
N ARG A 17 13.17 -10.80 23.42
CA ARG A 17 13.49 -9.39 23.68
C ARG A 17 14.51 -8.83 22.67
N SER A 18 15.54 -9.59 22.31
CA SER A 18 16.53 -9.18 21.30
C SER A 18 16.00 -9.21 19.87
N SER A 19 14.99 -10.05 19.58
CA SER A 19 14.29 -10.10 18.30
C SER A 19 13.22 -9.01 18.16
N ALA A 20 12.63 -8.55 19.26
CA ALA A 20 11.67 -7.44 19.27
C ALA A 20 12.28 -6.12 18.76
N SER A 21 13.60 -5.95 18.89
CA SER A 21 14.38 -4.85 18.32
C SER A 21 14.91 -5.11 16.90
N GLN A 22 14.72 -6.31 16.35
CA GLN A 22 15.12 -6.59 14.97
C GLN A 22 14.12 -5.95 14.00
N GLN A 23 14.65 -5.42 12.90
CA GLN A 23 13.88 -4.93 11.79
C GLN A 23 13.84 -5.99 10.68
N ASP A 24 12.72 -6.10 9.98
CA ASP A 24 12.67 -6.87 8.75
C ASP A 24 13.46 -6.16 7.62
N ASN A 25 13.44 -6.74 6.42
CA ASN A 25 14.15 -6.18 5.25
C ASN A 25 13.65 -4.79 4.82
N HIS A 26 12.56 -4.27 5.40
CA HIS A 26 11.98 -2.95 5.14
C HIS A 26 12.17 -1.98 6.31
N GLY A 27 12.97 -2.35 7.32
CA GLY A 27 13.14 -1.52 8.51
C GLY A 27 11.98 -1.65 9.52
N TRP A 28 11.09 -2.64 9.39
CA TRP A 28 9.93 -2.73 10.28
C TRP A 28 10.24 -3.52 11.53
N SER A 29 9.99 -2.90 12.68
CA SER A 29 10.02 -3.55 13.99
C SER A 29 8.66 -4.14 14.39
N VAL A 30 8.64 -4.91 15.48
CA VAL A 30 7.40 -5.45 16.06
C VAL A 30 6.37 -4.35 16.37
N LEU A 31 6.85 -3.14 16.72
CA LEU A 31 5.98 -1.99 17.00
C LEU A 31 5.35 -1.44 15.71
N HIS A 32 6.10 -1.36 14.60
CA HIS A 32 5.56 -0.98 13.29
C HIS A 32 4.44 -1.94 12.85
N LEU A 33 4.63 -3.24 13.03
CA LEU A 33 3.63 -4.26 12.71
C LEU A 33 2.38 -4.16 13.60
N ALA A 34 2.54 -3.87 14.89
CA ALA A 34 1.42 -3.68 15.81
C ALA A 34 0.59 -2.43 15.45
N VAL A 35 1.27 -1.33 15.12
CA VAL A 35 0.62 -0.10 14.63
C VAL A 35 -0.07 -0.33 13.29
N HIS A 36 0.59 -1.03 12.35
CA HIS A 36 0.02 -1.39 11.05
C HIS A 36 -1.27 -2.20 11.16
N SER A 37 -1.26 -3.22 12.02
CA SER A 37 -2.39 -4.14 12.23
C SER A 37 -3.51 -3.53 13.09
N ARG A 38 -3.32 -2.31 13.62
CA ARG A 38 -4.23 -1.61 14.54
C ARG A 38 -4.57 -2.41 15.80
N ASP A 39 -3.66 -3.28 16.23
CA ASP A 39 -3.85 -4.08 17.44
C ASP A 39 -3.56 -3.26 18.69
N LEU A 40 -4.58 -2.58 19.20
CA LEU A 40 -4.47 -1.69 20.34
C LEU A 40 -3.97 -2.40 21.61
N ALA A 41 -4.35 -3.66 21.82
CA ALA A 41 -3.94 -4.42 22.99
C ALA A 41 -2.43 -4.69 22.94
N THR A 42 -1.94 -5.09 21.77
CA THR A 42 -0.50 -5.33 21.55
C THR A 42 0.31 -4.03 21.58
N ILE A 43 -0.20 -2.92 21.02
CA ILE A 43 0.45 -1.60 21.13
C ILE A 43 0.59 -1.19 22.60
N LYS A 44 -0.47 -1.33 23.41
CA LYS A 44 -0.43 -0.99 24.84
C LYS A 44 0.56 -1.86 25.61
N ALA A 45 0.60 -3.16 25.33
CA ALA A 45 1.57 -4.08 25.93
C ALA A 45 3.01 -3.71 25.56
N LEU A 46 3.26 -3.36 24.30
CA LEU A 46 4.59 -2.98 23.80
C LEU A 46 5.05 -1.62 24.35
N VAL A 47 4.17 -0.62 24.40
CA VAL A 47 4.47 0.74 24.89
C VAL A 47 4.61 0.79 26.42
N GLY A 48 3.79 0.02 27.14
CA GLY A 48 3.80 -0.05 28.60
C GLY A 48 4.93 -0.90 29.17
N SER A 49 5.58 -1.74 28.36
CA SER A 49 6.75 -2.50 28.76
C SER A 49 7.99 -1.61 28.69
N SER A 50 8.50 -1.18 29.85
CA SER A 50 9.77 -0.44 29.99
C SER A 50 11.00 -1.23 29.51
N VAL A 51 10.80 -2.46 29.04
CA VAL A 51 11.81 -3.44 28.63
C VAL A 51 12.22 -3.24 27.17
N ILE A 52 11.38 -2.62 26.34
CA ILE A 52 11.72 -2.29 24.95
C ILE A 52 12.35 -0.89 24.92
N ALA A 53 13.64 -0.84 25.22
CA ALA A 53 14.36 0.41 25.43
C ALA A 53 14.60 1.24 24.14
N GLU A 54 14.50 0.65 22.94
CA GLU A 54 14.90 1.33 21.71
C GLU A 54 13.98 1.13 20.47
N PRO A 55 12.76 0.56 20.51
CA PRO A 55 11.93 0.44 19.30
C PRO A 55 11.36 1.79 18.86
N ARG A 56 11.43 2.80 19.74
CA ARG A 56 11.00 4.18 19.50
C ARG A 56 11.93 4.92 18.53
N ALA A 57 13.21 4.53 18.48
CA ALA A 57 14.21 5.16 17.62
C ALA A 57 14.39 4.44 16.29
N LEU A 58 13.83 3.23 16.13
CA LEU A 58 13.91 2.48 14.89
C LEU A 58 13.05 3.15 13.81
N ILE A 59 13.70 3.47 12.69
CA ILE A 59 13.07 4.08 11.53
C ILE A 59 12.83 3.03 10.43
N ASP A 60 11.69 3.11 9.77
CA ASP A 60 11.39 2.31 8.58
C ASP A 60 12.21 2.76 7.35
N GLU A 61 12.03 2.08 6.22
CA GLU A 61 12.63 2.47 4.92
C GLU A 61 12.28 3.90 4.45
N SER A 62 11.26 4.53 5.04
CA SER A 62 10.86 5.91 4.77
C SER A 62 11.42 6.91 5.77
N GLY A 63 12.22 6.45 6.73
CA GLY A 63 12.86 7.29 7.75
C GLY A 63 11.96 7.65 8.93
N LEU A 64 10.86 6.91 9.15
CA LEU A 64 9.87 7.21 10.18
C LEU A 64 9.82 6.14 11.25
N THR A 65 9.55 6.57 12.47
CA THR A 65 9.30 5.71 13.62
C THR A 65 7.85 5.23 13.66
N ALA A 66 7.61 4.13 14.39
CA ALA A 66 6.26 3.61 14.59
C ALA A 66 5.34 4.58 15.36
N GLU A 67 5.90 5.50 16.16
CA GLU A 67 5.13 6.55 16.85
C GLU A 67 4.68 7.65 15.90
N GLU A 68 5.51 8.01 14.91
CA GLU A 68 5.12 8.95 13.85
C GLU A 68 4.01 8.40 12.95
N TRP A 69 3.83 7.07 12.91
CA TRP A 69 2.66 6.46 12.27
C TRP A 69 1.36 6.63 13.05
N LEU A 70 1.44 6.90 14.37
CA LEU A 70 0.29 7.08 15.26
C LEU A 70 -0.28 8.51 15.25
N ASP A 71 0.37 9.45 14.55
CA ASP A 71 0.01 10.89 14.52
C ASP A 71 -0.12 11.48 15.93
N LEU A 72 0.90 11.25 16.77
CA LEU A 72 0.97 11.77 18.14
C LEU A 72 1.31 13.27 18.13
N GLY A 73 0.35 14.11 17.75
CA GLY A 73 0.36 15.50 18.17
C GLY A 73 0.22 15.59 19.70
N PRO A 74 0.90 16.53 20.39
CA PRO A 74 0.98 16.59 21.86
C PRO A 74 -0.35 16.83 22.60
N ALA A 75 -1.51 16.78 21.94
CA ALA A 75 -2.82 17.06 22.52
C ALA A 75 -3.94 16.09 22.10
N SER A 76 -3.71 15.04 21.33
CA SER A 76 -4.83 14.27 20.77
C SER A 76 -5.10 12.98 21.51
N HIS A 77 -6.37 12.81 21.88
CA HIS A 77 -6.92 11.65 22.56
C HIS A 77 -6.45 10.36 21.92
N SER A 78 -5.64 9.65 22.71
CA SER A 78 -5.10 8.33 22.49
C SER A 78 -6.09 7.44 21.72
N TYR A 79 -5.63 6.90 20.59
CA TYR A 79 -6.18 5.72 19.89
C TYR A 79 -7.22 5.91 18.78
N LYS A 80 -7.70 7.12 18.45
CA LYS A 80 -8.71 7.28 17.37
C LYS A 80 -8.16 7.43 15.95
N ALA A 81 -6.87 7.77 15.79
CA ALA A 81 -6.28 8.15 14.50
C ALA A 81 -5.38 7.07 13.85
N THR A 82 -5.46 5.81 14.25
CA THR A 82 -4.66 4.70 13.67
C THR A 82 -5.00 4.37 12.21
N SER A 83 -5.84 5.16 11.53
CA SER A 83 -6.52 4.66 10.34
C SER A 83 -5.87 4.95 8.99
N ASN A 84 -5.08 6.01 8.78
CA ASN A 84 -4.77 6.40 7.39
C ASN A 84 -3.27 6.42 7.01
N LEU A 85 -2.35 6.67 7.95
CA LEU A 85 -0.93 6.87 7.60
C LEU A 85 -0.17 5.55 7.37
N ALA A 86 -0.40 4.53 8.21
CA ALA A 86 0.27 3.22 8.12
C ALA A 86 -0.04 2.47 6.81
N PHE A 87 -1.21 2.71 6.22
CA PHE A 87 -1.59 2.17 4.90
C PHE A 87 -1.04 2.98 3.73
N GLY A 88 -0.87 4.30 3.90
CA GLY A 88 -0.28 5.16 2.87
C GLY A 88 1.20 4.91 2.64
N LYS A 89 1.92 4.52 3.71
CA LYS A 89 3.40 4.39 3.71
C LYS A 89 3.91 2.96 3.57
N SER A 90 3.12 1.93 3.93
CA SER A 90 3.48 0.55 3.61
C SER A 90 3.36 0.26 2.11
N ARG A 91 4.51 0.01 1.46
CA ARG A 91 4.53 -0.52 0.09
C ARG A 91 4.22 -2.02 0.03
N CYS A 92 4.33 -2.76 1.15
CA CYS A 92 4.26 -4.23 1.16
C CYS A 92 2.82 -4.78 1.29
N CYS A 93 1.88 -3.97 1.81
CA CYS A 93 0.46 -4.33 1.93
C CYS A 93 -0.46 -3.24 1.38
N ARG A 94 -0.07 -2.64 0.23
CA ARG A 94 -1.07 -2.47 -0.83
C ARG A 94 -1.52 -3.87 -1.20
N ALA A 95 -2.44 -4.42 -0.44
CA ALA A 95 -3.12 -5.67 -0.74
C ALA A 95 -3.81 -5.50 -2.10
N VAL A 96 -3.03 -5.77 -3.14
CA VAL A 96 -3.35 -6.53 -4.35
C VAL A 96 -4.72 -6.17 -4.93
N THR A 97 -4.97 -4.89 -5.11
CA THR A 97 -5.61 -4.45 -6.35
C THR A 97 -4.96 -3.17 -6.80
N GLY A 98 -3.76 -3.28 -7.39
CA GLY A 98 -3.27 -2.18 -8.23
C GLY A 98 -4.35 -1.87 -9.28
N LEU A 99 -4.53 -0.60 -9.64
CA LEU A 99 -5.50 -0.18 -10.67
C LEU A 99 -5.47 -1.08 -11.92
N ARG A 100 -4.27 -1.52 -12.32
CA ARG A 100 -4.02 -2.51 -13.37
C ARG A 100 -4.76 -3.84 -13.15
N GLN A 101 -4.74 -4.39 -11.94
CA GLN A 101 -5.44 -5.62 -11.59
C GLN A 101 -6.96 -5.42 -11.62
N ALA A 102 -7.47 -4.29 -11.11
CA ALA A 102 -8.90 -3.96 -11.18
C ALA A 102 -9.38 -3.89 -12.63
N VAL A 103 -8.56 -3.32 -13.53
CA VAL A 103 -8.81 -3.29 -14.97
C VAL A 103 -8.74 -4.68 -15.59
N VAL A 104 -7.75 -5.50 -15.24
CA VAL A 104 -7.61 -6.88 -15.76
C VAL A 104 -8.84 -7.73 -15.42
N ILE A 105 -9.40 -7.54 -14.23
CA ILE A 105 -10.63 -8.18 -13.75
C ILE A 105 -11.88 -7.53 -14.37
N GLY A 106 -11.81 -6.25 -14.71
CA GLY A 106 -12.92 -5.47 -15.26
C GLY A 106 -13.89 -4.92 -14.23
N HIS A 107 -13.46 -4.79 -12.97
CA HIS A 107 -14.34 -4.40 -11.88
C HIS A 107 -14.48 -2.87 -11.78
N VAL A 108 -15.38 -2.30 -12.59
CA VAL A 108 -15.60 -0.84 -12.70
C VAL A 108 -15.77 -0.11 -11.36
N PRO A 109 -16.60 -0.59 -10.40
CA PRO A 109 -16.73 0.09 -9.11
C PRO A 109 -15.41 0.18 -8.31
N LEU A 110 -14.54 -0.82 -8.49
CA LEU A 110 -13.25 -0.89 -7.80
C LEU A 110 -12.24 0.03 -8.47
N ILE A 111 -12.26 0.13 -9.80
CA ILE A 111 -11.48 1.11 -10.56
C ILE A 111 -11.81 2.52 -10.07
N LYS A 112 -13.09 2.90 -10.03
CA LYS A 112 -13.53 4.22 -9.54
C LYS A 112 -13.11 4.47 -8.10
N HIS A 113 -13.26 3.46 -7.23
CA HIS A 113 -12.84 3.58 -5.84
C HIS A 113 -11.32 3.80 -5.69
N LEU A 114 -10.51 3.07 -6.45
CA LEU A 114 -9.05 3.19 -6.40
C LEU A 114 -8.58 4.57 -6.87
N ILE A 115 -9.14 5.08 -7.97
CA ILE A 115 -8.79 6.40 -8.50
C ILE A 115 -9.14 7.50 -7.50
N ARG A 116 -10.36 7.47 -6.93
CA ARG A 116 -10.79 8.41 -5.88
C ARG A 116 -9.94 8.35 -4.62
N SER A 117 -9.41 7.18 -4.30
CA SER A 117 -8.47 6.97 -3.19
C SER A 117 -7.04 7.46 -3.49
N GLY A 118 -6.82 8.21 -4.58
CA GLY A 118 -5.53 8.81 -4.92
C GLY A 118 -4.55 7.87 -5.61
N HIS A 119 -5.01 6.74 -6.17
CA HIS A 119 -4.12 5.88 -6.96
C HIS A 119 -3.68 6.57 -8.24
N ARG A 120 -2.39 6.42 -8.57
CA ARG A 120 -1.83 6.96 -9.82
C ARG A 120 -2.43 6.23 -11.03
N VAL A 121 -3.26 6.94 -11.79
CA VAL A 121 -3.89 6.42 -13.03
C VAL A 121 -2.83 5.97 -14.05
N ASN A 122 -1.79 6.78 -14.18
CA ASN A 122 -0.64 6.54 -15.08
C ASN A 122 0.47 5.67 -14.46
N GLY A 123 0.18 4.95 -13.37
CA GLY A 123 1.14 4.07 -12.73
C GLY A 123 1.57 2.90 -13.63
N THR A 124 2.87 2.75 -13.84
CA THR A 124 3.46 1.71 -14.69
C THR A 124 4.06 0.55 -13.91
N ASN A 125 4.33 -0.56 -14.59
CA ASN A 125 5.18 -1.65 -14.08
C ASN A 125 6.57 -1.63 -14.74
N SER A 126 7.39 -2.65 -14.46
CA SER A 126 8.73 -2.84 -15.04
C SER A 126 8.79 -2.84 -16.57
N GLY A 127 7.66 -3.08 -17.26
CA GLY A 127 7.55 -3.00 -18.72
C GLY A 127 6.86 -1.74 -19.23
N THR A 128 6.80 -0.67 -18.43
CA THR A 128 6.07 0.60 -18.67
C THR A 128 4.58 0.44 -18.99
N ARG A 129 3.95 -0.67 -18.57
CA ARG A 129 2.53 -0.96 -18.86
C ARG A 129 1.61 -0.27 -17.86
N THR A 130 0.75 0.62 -18.35
CA THR A 130 -0.28 1.35 -17.58
C THR A 130 -1.57 0.53 -17.44
N ALA A 131 -2.52 1.03 -16.63
CA ALA A 131 -3.88 0.48 -16.56
C ALA A 131 -4.59 0.55 -17.92
N LEU A 132 -4.39 1.65 -18.66
CA LEU A 132 -4.94 1.87 -19.99
C LEU A 132 -4.46 0.81 -21.00
N TYR A 133 -3.17 0.44 -20.96
CA TYR A 133 -2.64 -0.65 -21.79
C TYR A 133 -3.40 -1.97 -21.59
N TYR A 134 -3.71 -2.34 -20.34
CA TYR A 134 -4.45 -3.58 -20.07
C TYR A 134 -5.91 -3.50 -20.54
N ALA A 135 -6.55 -2.34 -20.40
CA ALA A 135 -7.91 -2.12 -20.90
C ALA A 135 -7.96 -2.24 -22.43
N ALA A 136 -7.00 -1.61 -23.11
CA ALA A 136 -6.85 -1.62 -24.56
C ALA A 136 -6.57 -3.03 -25.10
N LYS A 137 -5.60 -3.76 -24.50
CA LYS A 137 -5.28 -5.14 -24.87
C LYS A 137 -6.48 -6.10 -24.70
N LYS A 138 -7.34 -5.85 -23.71
CA LYS A 138 -8.55 -6.64 -23.44
C LYS A 138 -9.79 -6.12 -24.16
N ARG A 139 -9.67 -5.07 -24.98
CA ARG A 139 -10.77 -4.47 -25.76
C ARG A 139 -11.92 -3.96 -24.88
N MET A 140 -11.60 -3.44 -23.70
CA MET A 140 -12.57 -3.03 -22.70
C MET A 140 -12.96 -1.56 -22.88
N LEU A 141 -13.74 -1.26 -23.93
CA LEU A 141 -14.09 0.10 -24.36
C LEU A 141 -14.58 0.99 -23.22
N SER A 142 -15.52 0.50 -22.40
CA SER A 142 -16.07 1.28 -21.27
C SER A 142 -15.04 1.62 -20.18
N ILE A 143 -14.00 0.80 -20.02
CA ILE A 143 -12.93 1.05 -19.05
C ILE A 143 -11.86 1.95 -19.66
N ILE A 144 -11.63 1.87 -20.97
CA ILE A 144 -10.79 2.83 -21.70
C ILE A 144 -11.37 4.24 -21.53
N ASP A 145 -12.66 4.41 -21.84
CA ASP A 145 -13.36 5.68 -21.71
C ASP A 145 -13.26 6.21 -20.27
N LEU A 146 -13.54 5.36 -19.27
CA LEU A 146 -13.41 5.72 -17.85
C LEU A 146 -11.99 6.15 -17.47
N LEU A 147 -10.96 5.45 -17.93
CA LEU A 147 -9.58 5.77 -17.57
C LEU A 147 -9.15 7.10 -18.22
N LEU A 148 -9.55 7.35 -19.46
CA LEU A 148 -9.27 8.61 -20.17
C LEU A 148 -9.99 9.80 -19.51
N GLU A 149 -11.25 9.63 -19.11
CA GLU A 149 -12.01 10.62 -18.34
C GLU A 149 -11.31 10.97 -17.01
N GLU A 150 -10.67 9.98 -16.38
CA GLU A 150 -9.93 10.13 -15.13
C GLU A 150 -8.46 10.57 -15.34
N GLY A 151 -8.10 11.00 -16.56
CA GLY A 151 -6.79 11.58 -16.88
C GLY A 151 -5.68 10.57 -17.20
N ALA A 152 -6.03 9.38 -17.68
CA ALA A 152 -5.05 8.45 -18.24
C ALA A 152 -4.40 9.03 -19.49
N ASP A 153 -3.08 8.92 -19.59
CA ASP A 153 -2.32 9.40 -20.75
C ASP A 153 -2.14 8.26 -21.78
N PRO A 154 -2.75 8.37 -22.98
CA PRO A 154 -2.61 7.37 -24.03
C PRO A 154 -1.21 7.33 -24.65
N ASN A 155 -0.36 8.33 -24.41
CA ASN A 155 1.01 8.35 -24.93
C ASN A 155 1.96 7.46 -24.14
N ILE A 156 1.55 6.94 -22.98
CA ILE A 156 2.37 6.05 -22.16
C ILE A 156 2.26 4.61 -22.68
N LEU A 157 3.17 4.27 -23.58
CA LEU A 157 3.24 2.97 -24.22
C LEU A 157 4.17 1.98 -23.48
N PRO A 158 3.96 0.66 -23.67
CA PRO A 158 4.88 -0.37 -23.19
C PRO A 158 6.29 -0.20 -23.77
N ALA A 159 7.28 -0.69 -23.04
CA ALA A 159 8.69 -0.52 -23.41
C ALA A 159 8.96 -1.10 -24.80
N GLY A 160 9.58 -0.30 -25.66
CA GLY A 160 9.92 -0.68 -27.04
C GLY A 160 8.76 -0.58 -28.03
N ARG A 161 7.62 0.03 -27.66
CA ARG A 161 6.53 0.37 -28.58
C ARG A 161 6.48 1.87 -28.87
N LYS A 162 6.15 2.23 -30.11
CA LYS A 162 6.03 3.63 -30.55
C LYS A 162 4.60 4.05 -30.84
N THR A 163 3.74 3.14 -31.27
CA THR A 163 2.32 3.41 -31.53
C THR A 163 1.45 2.25 -31.02
N TRP A 164 0.15 2.52 -30.81
CA TRP A 164 -0.82 1.51 -30.41
C TRP A 164 -1.08 0.47 -31.52
N GLU A 165 -0.98 0.87 -32.77
CA GLU A 165 -1.18 0.05 -33.97
C GLU A 165 -0.20 -1.14 -34.04
N GLU A 166 0.99 -1.00 -33.44
CA GLU A 166 2.01 -2.06 -33.40
C GLU A 166 1.56 -3.30 -32.61
N PHE A 167 0.56 -3.19 -31.74
CA PHE A 167 0.13 -4.30 -30.87
C PHE A 167 -1.37 -4.37 -30.59
N ILE A 168 -2.17 -3.46 -31.16
CA ILE A 168 -3.63 -3.49 -31.13
C ILE A 168 -4.14 -3.48 -32.57
N ALA A 169 -4.92 -4.50 -32.92
CA ALA A 169 -5.54 -4.64 -34.23
C ALA A 169 -7.03 -4.27 -34.24
N ASP A 170 -7.56 -3.80 -33.11
CA ASP A 170 -8.97 -3.42 -32.99
C ASP A 170 -9.13 -1.90 -33.23
N ASP A 171 -9.76 -1.56 -34.35
CA ASP A 171 -10.01 -0.18 -34.76
C ASP A 171 -10.87 0.59 -33.75
N ALA A 172 -11.83 -0.07 -33.07
CA ALA A 172 -12.68 0.58 -32.08
C ALA A 172 -11.91 0.94 -30.79
N VAL A 173 -10.83 0.21 -30.51
CA VAL A 173 -9.90 0.54 -29.43
C VAL A 173 -8.97 1.67 -29.87
N LEU A 174 -8.41 1.61 -31.08
CA LEU A 174 -7.52 2.64 -31.62
C LEU A 174 -8.21 4.01 -31.74
N LEU A 175 -9.48 4.05 -32.12
CA LEU A 175 -10.25 5.30 -32.21
C LEU A 175 -10.44 6.04 -30.88
N ARG A 176 -10.20 5.38 -29.73
CA ARG A 176 -10.33 5.97 -28.39
C ARG A 176 -9.02 6.43 -27.80
N LEU A 177 -7.88 5.96 -28.31
CA LEU A 177 -6.55 6.18 -27.75
C LEU A 177 -5.81 7.27 -28.55
#